data_AF-A0A6M0K3P7-F1
#
_entry.id   AF-A0A6M0K3P7-F1
#
_cell.length_a   1.000
_cell.length_b   1.000
_cell.length_c   1.000
_cell.angle_alpha   90.00
_cell.angle_beta   90.00
_cell.angle_gamma   90.00
#
_symmetry.space_group_name_H-M   'P 1'
#
loop_
_entity.id
_entity.type
_entity.pdbx_description
1 polymer ?
#
loop_
_entity_poly.entity_id
_entity_poly.type
_entity_poly.pdbx_seq_one_letter_code
_entity_poly.pdbx_strand_id
1 'polypeptide(L)'
;MNQDTSTAAQPAMGWRLKVGIAIFVISVLLPVAGIPLVATLGFSGAILASVSGVFLVAAEVLGVLAVAVMGKPGYLYIKGRVFGIFRHYAPPKAVGRARYNMGLVMFALPILFGWVTLYVSDWIPNLDENMLAYAVGGDMLLLASLFVLGGDFWDKVRSLFVHDAVAQFAEK
;
A
#
# COMPACT_ATOMS: atom_id res chain seq x y z
N MET A 1 40.09 -6.15 -22.88
CA MET A 1 38.93 -5.27 -22.62
C MET A 1 37.97 -6.09 -21.79
N ASN A 2 38.05 -5.97 -20.47
CA ASN A 2 37.47 -6.90 -19.51
C ASN A 2 35.97 -6.62 -19.39
N GLN A 3 35.14 -7.61 -19.73
CA GLN A 3 33.74 -7.62 -19.36
C GLN A 3 33.63 -8.26 -17.98
N ASP A 4 33.64 -7.42 -16.94
CA ASP A 4 33.15 -7.83 -15.63
C ASP A 4 31.63 -8.00 -15.74
N THR A 5 31.20 -9.22 -16.07
CA THR A 5 29.87 -9.70 -15.72
C THR A 5 29.73 -9.56 -14.22
N SER A 6 29.13 -8.45 -13.81
CA SER A 6 28.72 -8.19 -12.43
C SER A 6 27.61 -9.17 -12.08
N THR A 7 28.00 -10.42 -11.83
CA THR A 7 27.22 -11.43 -11.13
C THR A 7 26.90 -10.80 -9.79
N ALA A 8 25.69 -10.24 -9.67
CA ALA A 8 25.16 -9.78 -8.41
C ALA A 8 25.22 -10.98 -7.46
N ALA A 9 26.26 -11.03 -6.62
CA ALA A 9 26.45 -12.06 -5.64
C ALA A 9 25.17 -12.06 -4.79
N GLN A 10 24.34 -13.08 -4.99
CA GLN A 10 23.25 -13.33 -4.08
C GLN A 10 23.89 -13.41 -2.69
N PRO A 11 23.47 -12.58 -1.72
CA PRO A 11 24.01 -12.71 -0.38
C PRO A 11 23.71 -14.15 0.04
N ALA A 12 24.76 -14.96 0.19
CA ALA A 12 24.63 -16.29 0.76
C ALA A 12 23.77 -16.13 2.01
N MET A 13 22.64 -16.83 2.07
CA MET A 13 21.54 -16.53 2.98
C MET A 13 21.96 -16.77 4.43
N GLY A 14 22.73 -15.83 4.97
CA GLY A 14 23.33 -15.90 6.29
C GLY A 14 22.23 -15.89 7.34
N TRP A 15 22.50 -16.51 8.48
CA TRP A 15 21.53 -16.63 9.56
C TRP A 15 20.93 -15.26 9.97
N ARG A 16 21.74 -14.19 9.90
CA ARG A 16 21.34 -12.79 10.14
C ARG A 16 20.23 -12.31 9.21
N LEU A 17 20.26 -12.69 7.93
CA LEU A 17 19.21 -12.33 6.98
C LEU A 17 17.91 -13.07 7.31
N LYS A 18 17.98 -14.37 7.62
CA LYS A 18 16.79 -15.16 8.00
C LYS A 18 16.13 -14.61 9.26
N VAL A 19 16.93 -14.30 10.28
CA VAL A 19 16.43 -13.73 11.53
C VAL A 19 15.87 -12.32 11.33
N GLY A 20 16.55 -11.47 10.56
CA GLY A 20 16.02 -10.14 10.23
C GLY A 20 14.69 -10.21 9.48
N ILE A 21 14.55 -11.12 8.50
CA ILE A 21 13.28 -11.35 7.81
C ILE A 21 12.20 -11.85 8.78
N ALA A 22 12.52 -12.80 9.67
CA ALA A 22 11.54 -13.29 10.65
C ALA A 22 11.06 -12.17 11.57
N ILE A 23 11.96 -11.34 12.10
CA ILE A 23 11.62 -10.19 12.94
C ILE A 23 10.75 -9.20 12.15
N PHE A 24 11.10 -8.90 10.89
CA PHE A 24 10.32 -8.01 10.04
C PHE A 24 8.92 -8.55 9.72
N VAL A 25 8.78 -9.86 9.51
CA VAL A 25 7.48 -10.49 9.29
C VAL A 25 6.64 -10.42 10.57
N ILE A 26 7.23 -10.69 11.73
CA ILE A 26 6.56 -10.55 13.03
C ILE A 26 6.13 -9.11 13.26
N SER A 27 6.97 -8.13 12.93
CA SER A 27 6.66 -6.72 13.12
C SER A 27 5.43 -6.28 12.34
N VAL A 28 5.23 -6.82 11.13
CA VAL A 28 4.04 -6.54 10.31
C VAL A 28 2.82 -7.36 10.77
N LEU A 29 3.01 -8.64 11.09
CA LEU A 29 1.92 -9.52 11.50
C LEU A 29 1.30 -9.12 12.84
N LEU A 30 2.11 -8.59 13.77
CA LEU A 30 1.66 -8.23 15.11
C LEU A 30 0.48 -7.24 15.10
N PRO A 31 0.54 -6.06 14.44
CA PRO A 31 -0.61 -5.16 14.37
C PRO A 31 -1.70 -5.68 13.43
N VAL A 32 -1.33 -6.24 12.28
CA VAL A 32 -2.30 -6.67 11.24
C VAL A 32 -3.23 -7.77 11.74
N ALA A 33 -2.70 -8.76 12.47
CA ALA A 33 -3.50 -9.86 13.01
C ALA A 33 -3.88 -9.63 14.49
N GLY A 34 -3.00 -9.01 15.28
CA GLY A 34 -3.21 -8.81 16.70
C GLY A 34 -4.32 -7.81 17.02
N ILE A 35 -4.41 -6.69 16.29
CA ILE A 35 -5.45 -5.67 16.55
C ILE A 35 -6.86 -6.25 16.30
N PRO A 36 -7.15 -6.88 15.15
CA PRO A 36 -8.45 -7.52 14.93
C PRO A 36 -8.73 -8.62 15.95
N LEU A 37 -7.74 -9.43 16.32
CA LEU A 37 -7.90 -10.48 17.33
C LEU A 37 -8.36 -9.87 18.66
N VAL A 38 -7.68 -8.83 19.15
CA VAL A 38 -8.05 -8.15 20.40
C VAL A 38 -9.43 -7.48 20.30
N ALA A 39 -9.78 -6.93 19.13
CA ALA A 39 -11.10 -6.36 18.89
C ALA A 39 -12.22 -7.40 18.99
N THR A 40 -11.98 -8.66 18.56
CA THR A 40 -12.97 -9.74 18.68
C THR A 40 -13.15 -10.30 20.09
N LEU A 41 -12.25 -9.97 21.03
CA LEU A 41 -12.29 -10.49 22.41
C LEU A 41 -13.26 -9.72 23.33
N GLY A 42 -13.97 -8.69 22.83
CA GLY A 42 -15.02 -7.99 23.58
C GLY A 42 -14.52 -7.14 24.75
N PHE A 43 -13.26 -6.72 24.75
CA PHE A 43 -12.70 -5.84 25.78
C PHE A 43 -13.31 -4.44 25.76
N SER A 44 -13.17 -3.72 26.88
CA SER A 44 -13.55 -2.29 26.92
C SER A 44 -12.72 -1.48 25.92
N GLY A 45 -13.30 -0.40 25.39
CA GLY A 45 -12.63 0.45 24.40
C GLY A 45 -11.28 0.98 24.85
N ALA A 46 -11.12 1.28 26.15
CA ALA A 46 -9.85 1.74 26.72
C ALA A 46 -8.75 0.66 26.68
N ILE A 47 -9.09 -0.60 26.95
CA ILE A 47 -8.15 -1.72 26.91
C ILE A 47 -7.79 -2.02 25.46
N LEU A 48 -8.78 -2.06 24.56
CA LEU A 48 -8.54 -2.27 23.12
C LEU A 48 -7.61 -1.20 22.55
N ALA A 49 -7.86 0.08 22.84
CA ALA A 49 -7.03 1.18 22.38
C ALA A 49 -5.59 1.08 22.93
N SER A 50 -5.45 0.78 24.23
CA SER A 50 -4.13 0.64 24.87
C SER A 50 -3.33 -0.51 24.27
N VAL A 51 -3.94 -1.69 24.13
CA VAL A 51 -3.28 -2.89 23.57
C VAL A 51 -2.93 -2.68 22.10
N SER A 52 -3.82 -2.07 21.32
CA SER A 52 -3.57 -1.75 19.91
C SER A 52 -2.41 -0.76 19.76
N GLY A 53 -2.33 0.25 20.63
CA GLY A 53 -1.22 1.19 20.69
C GLY A 53 0.11 0.49 20.97
N VAL A 54 0.12 -0.47 21.91
CA VAL A 54 1.31 -1.28 22.21
C VAL A 54 1.74 -2.11 21.00
N PHE A 55 0.80 -2.74 20.27
CA PHE A 55 1.13 -3.50 19.06
C PHE A 55 1.74 -2.63 17.97
N LEU A 56 1.22 -1.42 17.75
CA LEU A 56 1.78 -0.49 16.78
C LEU A 56 3.19 -0.04 17.16
N VAL A 57 3.41 0.35 18.42
CA VAL A 57 4.76 0.75 18.87
C VAL A 57 5.75 -0.41 18.81
N ALA A 58 5.33 -1.60 19.23
CA ALA A 58 6.16 -2.80 19.17
C ALA A 58 6.53 -3.17 17.71
N ALA A 59 5.59 -3.01 16.78
CA ALA A 59 5.84 -3.21 15.35
C ALA A 59 6.96 -2.31 14.83
N GLU A 60 6.93 -1.02 15.14
CA GLU A 60 7.97 -0.08 14.69
C GLU A 60 9.34 -0.43 15.27
N VAL A 61 9.40 -0.72 16.58
CA VAL A 61 10.66 -1.11 17.24
C VAL A 61 11.24 -2.39 16.64
N LEU A 62 10.40 -3.41 16.41
CA LEU A 62 10.81 -4.66 15.78
C LEU A 62 11.23 -4.45 14.32
N GLY A 63 10.57 -3.57 13.58
CA GLY A 63 10.93 -3.21 12.21
C GLY A 63 12.32 -2.60 12.13
N VAL A 64 12.64 -1.65 13.02
CA VAL A 64 13.99 -1.06 13.10
C VAL A 64 15.02 -2.10 13.52
N LEU A 65 14.69 -2.94 14.52
CA LEU A 65 15.55 -4.04 14.95
C LEU A 65 15.86 -5.00 13.81
N ALA A 66 14.86 -5.36 13.00
CA ALA A 66 15.02 -6.22 11.83
C ALA A 66 16.04 -5.64 10.86
N VAL A 67 15.94 -4.35 10.54
CA VAL A 67 16.90 -3.61 9.70
C VAL A 67 18.30 -3.62 10.30
N ALA A 68 18.43 -3.38 11.60
CA ALA A 68 19.71 -3.43 12.30
C ALA A 68 20.37 -4.82 12.26
N VAL A 69 19.58 -5.89 12.44
CA VAL A 69 20.07 -7.28 12.43
C VAL A 69 20.51 -7.72 11.03
N MET A 70 19.70 -7.43 10.01
CA MET A 70 20.00 -7.81 8.61
C MET A 70 21.06 -6.92 7.95
N GLY A 71 21.22 -5.69 8.42
CA GLY A 71 22.13 -4.70 7.85
C GLY A 71 21.73 -4.20 6.46
N LYS A 72 22.55 -3.29 5.91
CA LYS A 72 22.33 -2.69 4.58
C LYS A 72 22.15 -3.73 3.45
N PRO A 73 22.95 -4.82 3.36
CA PRO A 73 22.76 -5.82 2.30
C PRO A 73 21.42 -6.54 2.39
N GLY A 74 20.97 -6.87 3.61
CA GLY A 74 19.68 -7.52 3.83
C GLY A 74 18.49 -6.61 3.53
N TYR A 75 18.56 -5.33 3.92
CA TYR A 75 17.53 -4.35 3.57
C TYR A 75 17.41 -4.17 2.05
N LEU A 76 18.54 -4.06 1.33
CA LEU A 76 18.53 -3.95 -0.13
C LEU A 76 17.96 -5.20 -0.81
N TYR A 77 18.20 -6.38 -0.25
CA TYR A 77 17.59 -7.63 -0.72
C TYR A 77 16.07 -7.61 -0.58
N ILE A 78 15.53 -7.25 0.60
CA ILE A 78 14.08 -7.14 0.81
C ILE A 78 13.49 -6.09 -0.11
N LYS A 79 14.11 -4.89 -0.18
CA LYS A 79 13.69 -3.81 -1.08
C LYS A 79 13.62 -4.31 -2.53
N GLY A 80 14.66 -4.99 -3.02
CA GLY A 80 14.69 -5.53 -4.37
C GLY A 80 13.59 -6.55 -4.62
N ARG A 81 13.32 -7.45 -3.66
CA ARG A 81 12.26 -8.44 -3.78
C ARG A 81 10.86 -7.81 -3.79
N VAL A 82 10.60 -6.88 -2.87
CA VAL A 82 9.33 -6.15 -2.77
C VAL A 82 9.07 -5.35 -4.03
N PHE A 83 10.03 -4.51 -4.46
CA PHE A 83 9.92 -3.75 -5.72
C PHE A 83 9.82 -4.65 -6.96
N GLY A 84 10.46 -5.82 -6.94
CA GLY A 84 10.35 -6.82 -8.01
C GLY A 84 8.92 -7.37 -8.16
N ILE A 85 8.24 -7.63 -7.05
CA ILE A 85 6.83 -8.04 -7.05
C ILE A 85 5.97 -6.91 -7.63
N PHE A 86 6.16 -5.67 -7.18
CA PHE A 86 5.42 -4.52 -7.70
C PHE A 86 5.64 -4.30 -9.21
N ARG A 87 6.86 -4.52 -9.71
CA ARG A 87 7.15 -4.42 -11.16
C ARG A 87 6.43 -5.48 -11.98
N HIS A 88 6.17 -6.66 -11.43
CA HIS A 88 5.44 -7.71 -12.13
C HIS A 88 3.98 -7.32 -12.39
N TYR A 89 3.38 -6.55 -11.48
CA TYR A 89 2.01 -6.05 -11.59
C TYR A 89 1.94 -4.61 -12.15
N ALA A 90 3.03 -4.11 -12.74
CA ALA A 90 3.07 -2.75 -13.27
C ALA A 90 2.03 -2.61 -14.40
N PRO A 91 1.12 -1.61 -14.32
CA PRO A 91 0.13 -1.38 -15.36
C PRO A 91 0.81 -1.08 -16.71
N PRO A 92 0.17 -1.41 -17.85
CA PRO A 92 0.62 -0.95 -19.15
C PRO A 92 0.83 0.56 -19.14
N LYS A 93 1.91 1.05 -19.77
CA LYS A 93 2.26 2.48 -19.77
C LYS A 93 1.12 3.31 -20.37
N ALA A 94 0.75 3.02 -21.61
CA ALA A 94 -0.36 3.67 -22.30
C ALA A 94 -1.65 2.82 -22.24
N VAL A 95 -2.77 3.48 -21.96
CA VAL A 95 -4.12 2.89 -21.98
C VAL A 95 -4.99 3.59 -23.02
N GLY A 96 -5.84 2.83 -23.71
CA GLY A 96 -6.78 3.41 -24.69
C GLY A 96 -7.81 4.34 -24.04
N ARG A 97 -8.39 5.25 -24.82
CA ARG A 97 -9.31 6.30 -24.33
C ARG A 97 -10.51 5.77 -23.54
N ALA A 98 -11.09 4.65 -23.97
CA ALA A 98 -12.21 4.01 -23.27
C ALA A 98 -11.81 3.50 -21.87
N ARG A 99 -10.65 2.83 -21.78
CA ARG A 99 -10.09 2.33 -20.51
C ARG A 99 -9.72 3.47 -19.58
N TYR A 100 -9.14 4.56 -20.11
CA TYR A 100 -8.82 5.76 -19.34
C TYR A 100 -10.06 6.39 -18.71
N ASN A 101 -11.12 6.61 -19.50
CA ASN A 101 -12.36 7.22 -18.99
C ASN A 101 -13.04 6.33 -17.94
N MET A 102 -13.11 5.01 -18.19
CA MET A 102 -13.67 4.07 -17.22
C MET A 102 -12.87 4.05 -15.92
N GLY A 103 -11.53 3.99 -16.02
CA GLY A 103 -10.64 4.06 -14.86
C GLY A 103 -10.79 5.36 -14.08
N LEU A 104 -10.97 6.50 -14.77
CA LEU A 104 -11.17 7.80 -14.12
C LEU A 104 -12.48 7.82 -13.33
N VAL A 105 -13.57 7.28 -13.89
CA VAL A 105 -14.85 7.15 -13.19
C VAL A 105 -14.70 6.22 -11.98
N MET A 106 -14.06 5.06 -12.14
CA MET A 106 -13.79 4.13 -11.04
C MET A 106 -12.89 4.74 -9.95
N PHE A 107 -12.01 5.68 -10.29
CA PHE A 107 -11.13 6.37 -9.34
C PHE A 107 -11.89 7.49 -8.60
N ALA A 108 -12.67 8.29 -9.32
CA ALA A 108 -13.38 9.43 -8.75
C ALA A 108 -14.59 9.00 -7.91
N LEU A 109 -15.32 7.97 -8.34
CA LEU A 109 -16.54 7.50 -7.67
C LEU A 109 -16.35 7.17 -6.18
N PRO A 110 -15.40 6.31 -5.76
CA PRO A 110 -15.22 5.97 -4.35
C PRO A 110 -14.73 7.17 -3.52
N ILE A 111 -13.93 8.07 -4.10
CA ILE A 111 -13.48 9.29 -3.41
C ILE A 111 -14.68 10.21 -3.16
N LEU A 112 -15.46 10.52 -4.20
CA LEU A 112 -16.63 11.37 -4.09
C LEU A 112 -17.67 10.76 -3.15
N PHE A 113 -17.89 9.44 -3.24
CA PHE A 113 -18.78 8.72 -2.36
C PHE A 113 -18.37 8.88 -0.90
N GLY A 114 -17.08 8.65 -0.58
CA GLY A 114 -16.56 8.82 0.79
C GLY A 114 -16.69 10.24 1.34
N TRP A 115 -16.62 11.27 0.48
CA TRP A 115 -16.89 12.65 0.89
C TRP A 115 -18.38 12.92 1.08
N VAL A 116 -19.23 12.48 0.16
CA VAL A 116 -20.68 12.73 0.19
C VAL A 116 -21.34 12.03 1.38
N THR A 117 -20.92 10.81 1.72
CA THR A 117 -21.48 10.06 2.85
C THR A 117 -21.30 10.79 4.19
N LEU A 118 -20.27 11.63 4.36
CA LEU A 118 -20.11 12.44 5.57
C LEU A 118 -21.20 13.49 5.76
N TYR A 119 -21.86 13.92 4.68
CA TYR A 119 -22.90 14.97 4.71
C TYR A 119 -24.31 14.41 4.62
N VAL A 120 -24.48 13.23 4.03
CA VAL A 120 -25.78 12.66 3.65
C VAL A 120 -26.02 11.32 4.37
N SER A 121 -25.19 10.96 5.35
CA SER A 121 -25.29 9.70 6.11
C SER A 121 -26.70 9.45 6.62
N ASP A 122 -27.34 10.48 7.16
CA ASP A 122 -28.63 10.36 7.85
C ASP A 122 -29.82 10.21 6.88
N TRP A 123 -29.59 10.40 5.58
CA TRP A 123 -30.62 10.38 4.53
C TRP A 123 -30.57 9.10 3.70
N ILE A 124 -29.57 8.24 3.90
CA ILE A 124 -29.37 6.99 3.15
C ILE A 124 -29.77 5.81 4.05
N PRO A 125 -31.00 5.29 3.92
CA PRO A 125 -31.40 4.08 4.64
C PRO A 125 -30.52 2.90 4.21
N ASN A 126 -30.14 2.04 5.17
CA ASN A 126 -29.27 0.85 5.01
C ASN A 126 -27.76 1.12 4.83
N LEU A 127 -27.28 2.36 4.97
CA LEU A 127 -25.83 2.63 4.96
C LEU A 127 -25.14 2.06 6.21
N ASP A 128 -25.78 2.20 7.37
CA ASP A 128 -25.22 1.80 8.67
C ASP A 128 -25.09 0.28 8.82
N GLU A 129 -26.02 -0.49 8.25
CA GLU A 129 -26.02 -1.96 8.37
C GLU A 129 -24.84 -2.62 7.63
N ASN A 130 -24.33 -1.99 6.57
CA ASN A 130 -23.29 -2.56 5.71
C ASN A 130 -22.09 -1.62 5.50
N MET A 131 -21.88 -0.66 6.40
CA MET A 131 -20.86 0.39 6.27
C MET A 131 -19.46 -0.18 5.97
N LEU A 132 -19.08 -1.29 6.61
CA LEU A 132 -17.80 -1.96 6.38
C LEU A 132 -17.69 -2.52 4.96
N ALA A 133 -18.76 -3.14 4.43
CA ALA A 133 -18.78 -3.69 3.08
C ALA A 133 -18.64 -2.59 2.02
N TYR A 134 -19.30 -1.44 2.22
CA TYR A 134 -19.17 -0.28 1.34
C TYR A 134 -17.76 0.33 1.40
N ALA A 135 -17.16 0.44 2.60
CA ALA A 135 -15.80 0.94 2.76
C ALA A 135 -14.79 0.03 2.03
N VAL A 136 -14.82 -1.27 2.31
CA VAL A 136 -13.92 -2.25 1.67
C VAL A 136 -14.16 -2.31 0.16
N GLY A 137 -15.40 -2.27 -0.30
CA GLY A 137 -15.74 -2.23 -1.72
C GLY A 137 -15.21 -0.98 -2.41
N GLY A 138 -15.34 0.18 -1.77
CA GLY A 138 -14.81 1.46 -2.25
C GLY A 138 -13.29 1.44 -2.35
N ASP A 139 -12.60 0.94 -1.33
CA ASP A 139 -11.14 0.81 -1.32
C ASP A 139 -10.66 -0.13 -2.42
N MET A 140 -11.31 -1.29 -2.59
CA MET A 140 -10.97 -2.25 -3.66
C MET A 140 -11.21 -1.65 -5.05
N LEU A 141 -12.30 -0.89 -5.23
CA LEU A 141 -12.60 -0.20 -6.48
C LEU A 141 -11.55 0.88 -6.77
N LEU A 142 -11.17 1.66 -5.75
CA LEU A 142 -10.13 2.68 -5.86
C LEU A 142 -8.78 2.06 -6.24
N LEU A 143 -8.38 0.98 -5.58
CA LEU A 143 -7.15 0.26 -5.92
C LEU A 143 -7.20 -0.30 -7.34
N ALA A 144 -8.30 -0.96 -7.74
CA ALA A 144 -8.48 -1.47 -9.08
C ALA A 144 -8.42 -0.36 -10.14
N SER A 145 -8.98 0.81 -9.86
CA SER A 145 -8.96 1.95 -10.77
C SER A 145 -7.55 2.41 -11.14
N LEU A 146 -6.60 2.34 -10.21
CA LEU A 146 -5.20 2.70 -10.45
C LEU A 146 -4.52 1.74 -11.44
N PHE A 147 -4.88 0.45 -11.41
CA PHE A 147 -4.43 -0.52 -12.41
C PHE A 147 -5.11 -0.29 -13.77
N VAL A 148 -6.39 0.09 -13.77
CA VAL A 148 -7.15 0.40 -15.00
C VAL A 148 -6.59 1.67 -15.67
N LEU A 149 -6.24 2.70 -14.90
CA LEU A 149 -5.74 3.99 -15.41
C LEU A 149 -4.33 3.92 -16.01
N GLY A 150 -3.53 2.91 -15.68
CA GLY A 150 -2.24 2.67 -16.33
C GLY A 150 -1.08 3.50 -15.76
N GLY A 151 0.10 3.34 -16.37
CA GLY A 151 1.32 4.03 -15.95
C GLY A 151 1.30 5.54 -16.20
N ASP A 152 0.78 5.98 -17.36
CA ASP A 152 0.75 7.40 -17.72
C ASP A 152 -0.08 8.24 -16.74
N PHE A 153 -1.11 7.66 -16.12
CA PHE A 153 -1.87 8.33 -15.07
C PHE A 153 -1.03 8.56 -13.82
N TRP A 154 -0.24 7.56 -13.39
CA TRP A 154 0.67 7.70 -12.26
C TRP A 154 1.73 8.78 -12.48
N ASP A 155 2.22 8.94 -13.71
CA ASP A 155 3.16 10.01 -14.03
C ASP A 155 2.51 11.40 -13.93
N LYS A 156 1.21 11.53 -14.27
CA LYS A 156 0.43 12.76 -14.02
C LYS A 156 0.22 13.03 -12.53
N VAL A 157 -0.07 11.99 -11.74
CA VAL A 157 -0.19 12.15 -10.28
C VAL A 157 1.15 12.57 -9.68
N ARG A 158 2.26 11.95 -10.13
CA ARG A 158 3.62 12.33 -9.70
C ARG A 158 3.93 13.77 -10.08
N SER A 159 3.52 14.23 -11.26
CA SER A 159 3.80 15.59 -11.70
C SER A 159 3.15 16.64 -10.81
N LEU A 160 2.01 16.36 -10.16
CA LEU A 160 1.40 17.28 -9.19
C LEU A 160 2.29 17.59 -7.98
N PHE A 161 3.23 16.70 -7.65
CA PHE A 161 4.18 16.90 -6.54
C PHE A 161 5.51 17.51 -6.98
N VAL A 162 5.67 17.80 -8.27
CA VAL A 162 6.85 18.47 -8.83
C VAL A 162 6.45 19.90 -9.15
N HIS A 163 7.02 20.87 -8.44
CA HIS A 163 6.64 22.28 -8.56
C HIS A 163 6.73 22.81 -9.99
N ASP A 164 7.78 22.44 -10.72
CA ASP A 164 8.04 22.92 -12.07
C ASP A 164 7.27 22.15 -13.16
N ALA A 165 6.42 21.20 -12.79
CA ALA A 165 5.67 20.42 -13.76
C ALA A 165 4.53 21.24 -14.37
N VAL A 166 4.44 21.20 -15.70
CA VAL A 166 3.38 21.86 -16.48
C VAL A 166 2.63 20.82 -17.29
N ALA A 167 1.29 20.90 -17.28
CA ALA A 167 0.45 20.07 -18.14
C ALA A 167 0.54 20.56 -19.60
N GLN A 168 0.99 19.68 -20.50
CA GLN A 168 0.95 19.95 -21.93
C GLN A 168 -0.34 19.41 -22.53
N PHE A 169 -1.14 20.29 -23.11
CA PHE A 169 -2.34 19.92 -23.85
C PHE A 169 -1.99 19.85 -25.33
N ALA A 170 -2.38 18.76 -26.00
CA ALA A 170 -2.25 18.68 -27.45
C ALA A 170 -3.17 19.74 -28.09
N GLU A 171 -2.59 20.65 -28.85
CA GLU A 171 -3.34 21.57 -29.70
C GLU A 171 -4.09 20.75 -30.75
N LYS A 172 -5.38 21.03 -30.91
CA LYS A 172 -6.31 20.21 -31.71
C LYS A 172 -6.21 20.54 -33.19
#